data_AF-A0A7X7KAT6-F1
#
_entry.id   AF-A0A7X7KAT6-F1
#
_cell.length_a   1.000
_cell.length_b   1.000
_cell.length_c   1.000
_cell.angle_alpha   90.00
_cell.angle_beta   90.00
_cell.angle_gamma   90.00
#
_symmetry.space_group_name_H-M   'P 1'
#
loop_
_entity.id
_entity.type
_entity.pdbx_description
1 polymer ?
#
loop_
_entity_poly.entity_id
_entity_poly.type
_entity_poly.pdbx_seq_one_letter_code
_entity_poly.pdbx_strand_id
1 'polypeptide(L)' 'MSSSQAPLEWVDPREQIEVGVLLANGRLAGRSFASREEAEAWAQPGEQVVEYNLVCECDR' A
#
# COMPACT_ATOMS: atom_id res chain seq x y z
N MET A 1 2.26 -38.20 -3.21
CA MET A 1 1.95 -36.84 -3.68
C MET A 1 2.93 -35.91 -2.99
N SER A 2 3.95 -35.42 -3.70
CA SER A 2 5.00 -34.58 -3.11
C SER A 2 4.76 -33.14 -3.54
N SER A 3 4.34 -32.29 -2.61
CA SER A 3 4.21 -30.86 -2.86
C SER A 3 5.58 -30.22 -2.74
N SER A 4 6.10 -29.68 -3.85
CA SER A 4 7.23 -28.75 -3.80
C SER A 4 6.71 -27.40 -3.33
N GLN A 5 7.06 -27.00 -2.11
CA GLN A 5 6.87 -25.64 -1.66
C GLN A 5 8.08 -24.82 -2.12
N ALA A 6 7.87 -23.88 -3.03
CA ALA A 6 8.92 -22.94 -3.41
C ALA A 6 9.36 -22.13 -2.18
N PRO A 7 10.65 -21.76 -2.06
CA PRO A 7 11.09 -20.87 -0.99
C PRO A 7 10.34 -19.55 -1.09
N LEU A 8 9.75 -19.09 0.01
CA LEU A 8 9.26 -17.72 0.10
C LEU A 8 10.46 -16.79 0.00
N GLU A 9 10.51 -15.96 -1.04
CA GLU A 9 11.56 -14.96 -1.19
C GLU A 9 11.45 -13.96 -0.03
N TRP A 10 12.55 -13.72 0.68
CA TRP A 10 12.58 -12.71 1.72
C TRP A 10 12.52 -11.33 1.06
N VAL A 11 11.50 -10.54 1.41
CA VAL A 11 11.33 -9.16 0.94
C VAL A 11 11.74 -8.22 2.07
N ASP A 12 12.67 -7.30 1.79
CA ASP A 12 13.11 -6.31 2.78
C ASP A 12 11.89 -5.50 3.25
N PRO A 13 11.53 -5.54 4.54
CA PRO A 13 10.41 -4.79 5.09
C PRO A 13 10.45 -3.29 4.75
N ARG A 14 11.65 -2.71 4.60
CA ARG A 14 11.82 -1.29 4.25
C ARG A 14 11.39 -0.97 2.82
N GLU A 15 11.36 -1.97 1.96
CA GLU A 15 11.01 -1.85 0.54
C GLU A 15 9.53 -2.22 0.27
N GLN A 16 8.79 -2.65 1.30
CA GLN A 16 7.36 -2.93 1.23
C GLN A 16 6.56 -1.60 1.28
N ILE A 17 6.57 -0.88 0.16
CA ILE A 17 5.89 0.40 0.00
C ILE A 17 4.53 0.19 -0.67
N GLU A 18 3.49 0.77 -0.07
CA GLU A 18 2.16 0.87 -0.65
C GLU A 18 1.85 2.29 -1.08
N VAL A 19 0.96 2.41 -2.07
CA VAL A 19 0.34 3.67 -2.47
C VAL A 19 -1.06 3.74 -1.87
N GLY A 20 -1.37 4.88 -1.23
CA GLY A 20 -2.73 5.21 -0.79
C GLY A 20 -3.08 6.67 -1.04
N VAL A 21 -4.32 7.01 -0.68
CA VAL A 21 -4.80 8.39 -0.74
C VAL A 21 -5.14 8.88 0.65
N LEU A 22 -4.47 9.95 1.09
CA LEU A 22 -4.78 10.69 2.29
C LEU A 22 -5.95 11.63 2.01
N LEU A 23 -7.09 11.29 2.61
CA LEU A 23 -8.32 12.06 2.51
C LEU A 23 -8.16 13.41 3.24
N ALA A 24 -9.00 14.39 2.89
CA ALA A 24 -8.98 15.71 3.50
C ALA A 24 -9.20 15.71 5.03
N ASN A 25 -9.77 14.63 5.58
CA ASN A 25 -9.94 14.43 7.02
C ASN A 25 -8.72 13.82 7.73
N GLY A 26 -7.59 13.64 7.02
CA GLY A 26 -6.35 13.08 7.55
C GLY A 26 -6.33 11.56 7.68
N ARG A 27 -7.33 10.84 7.16
CA ARG A 27 -7.36 9.38 7.13
C ARG A 27 -6.92 8.85 5.77
N LEU A 28 -6.35 7.65 5.75
CA LEU A 28 -6.16 6.91 4.50
C LEU A 28 -7.49 6.38 3.96
N ALA A 29 -7.64 6.38 2.64
CA ALA A 29 -8.74 5.73 1.95
C ALA A 29 -8.74 4.21 2.29
N GLY A 30 -9.92 3.66 2.58
CA GLY A 30 -10.07 2.23 2.94
C GLY A 30 -10.00 1.26 1.76
N ARG A 31 -9.21 1.58 0.73
CA ARG A 31 -9.00 0.75 -0.45
C ARG A 31 -7.52 0.74 -0.84
N SER A 32 -7.07 -0.37 -1.40
CA SER A 32 -5.74 -0.50 -1.99
C SER A 32 -5.73 -0.04 -3.45
N PHE A 33 -4.56 0.38 -3.93
CA PHE A 33 -4.29 0.76 -5.32
C PHE A 33 -3.15 -0.10 -5.86
N ALA A 34 -3.23 -0.47 -7.14
CA ALA A 34 -2.20 -1.25 -7.82
C ALA A 34 -1.02 -0.38 -8.29
N SER A 35 -1.23 0.93 -8.47
CA SER A 35 -0.18 1.87 -8.86
C SER A 35 -0.47 3.30 -8.38
N ARG A 36 0.56 4.15 -8.46
CA ARG A 36 0.45 5.58 -8.17
C ARG A 36 -0.53 6.28 -9.11
N GLU A 37 -0.48 5.96 -10.39
CA GLU A 37 -1.37 6.53 -11.40
C GLU A 37 -2.84 6.17 -11.13
N GLU A 38 -3.11 4.95 -10.65
CA GLU A 38 -4.47 4.55 -10.25
C GLU A 38 -4.97 5.39 -9.06
N ALA A 39 -4.11 5.61 -8.06
CA ALA A 39 -4.44 6.44 -6.90
C ALA A 39 -4.67 7.91 -7.30
N GLU A 40 -3.82 8.46 -8.18
CA GLU A 40 -3.95 9.82 -8.70
C GLU A 40 -5.24 10.00 -9.51
N ALA A 41 -5.63 9.02 -10.32
CA ALA A 41 -6.87 9.07 -11.08
C ALA A 41 -8.13 8.98 -10.21
N TRP A 42 -8.02 8.37 -9.02
CA TRP A 42 -9.14 8.24 -8.08
C TRP A 42 -9.26 9.42 -7.11
N ALA A 43 -8.14 10.02 -6.72
CA ALA A 43 -8.08 11.10 -5.73
C ALA A 43 -8.95 12.31 -6.11
N GLN A 44 -9.58 12.91 -5.10
CA GLN A 44 -10.39 14.11 -5.25
C GLN A 44 -9.59 15.39 -4.91
N PRO A 45 -10.04 16.58 -5.35
CA PRO A 45 -9.38 17.84 -4.99
C PRO A 45 -9.23 18.01 -3.48
N GLY A 46 -8.03 18.30 -3.02
CA GLY A 46 -7.70 18.47 -1.59
C GLY A 46 -7.22 17.18 -0.90
N GLU A 47 -7.21 16.05 -1.59
CA GLU A 47 -6.61 14.79 -1.15
C GLU A 47 -5.18 14.67 -1.66
N GLN A 48 -4.39 13.78 -1.04
CA GLN A 48 -2.99 13.59 -1.41
C GLN A 48 -2.69 12.12 -1.66
N VAL A 49 -2.04 11.81 -2.78
CA VAL A 49 -1.47 10.49 -3.02
C VAL A 49 -0.17 10.38 -2.23
N VAL A 50 -0.07 9.35 -1.41
CA VAL A 50 1.06 9.12 -0.51
C VAL A 50 1.60 7.71 -0.69
N GLU A 51 2.89 7.58 -0.45
CA GLU A 51 3.56 6.29 -0.32
C GLU A 51 3.91 6.07 1.15
N TYR A 52 3.59 4.90 1.67
CA TYR A 52 3.88 4.53 3.05
C TYR A 52 4.36 3.09 3.14
N ASN A 53 5.17 2.82 4.16
CA ASN A 53 5.67 1.49 4.42
C ASN A 53 4.62 0.66 5.17
N LEU A 54 4.26 -0.50 4.63
CA LEU A 54 3.29 -1.46 5.19
C LEU A 54 3.64 -1.94 6.60
N VAL A 55 4.93 -1.94 6.94
CA VAL A 55 5.46 -2.53 8.18
C VAL A 55 5.28 -1.59 9.36
N CYS A 56 5.09 -0.29 9.11
CA CYS A 56 4.83 0.71 10.14
C CYS A 56 3.33 0.81 10.50
N GLU A 57 2.47 -0.06 9.96
CA GLU A 57 1.07 -0.12 10.35
C GLU A 57 0.96 -0.77 11.74
N CYS A 58 0.91 0.05 12.80
CA CYS A 58 0.91 -0.40 14.20
C CYS A 58 -0.40 -1.09 14.65
N ASP A 59 -1.43 -1.13 13.79
CA ASP A 59 -2.81 -1.45 14.17
C ASP A 59 -3.37 -2.74 13.50
N ARG A 60 -2.50 -3.67 13.07
CA ARG A 60 -2.96 -5.00 12.60
C ARG A 60 -3.36 -5.94 13.73
#